data_AF-A0A7H4GQW0-F1
#
_entry.id   AF-A0A7H4GQW0-F1
#
_cell.length_a   1.000
_cell.length_b   1.000
_cell.length_c   1.000
_cell.angle_alpha   90.00
_cell.angle_beta   90.00
_cell.angle_gamma   90.00
#
_symmetry.space_group_name_H-M   'P 1'
#
loop_
_entity.id
_entity.type
_entity.pdbx_description
1 polymer ?
#
loop_
_entity_poly.entity_id
_entity_poly.type
_entity_poly.pdbx_seq_one_letter_code
_entity_poly.pdbx_strand_id
1 'polypeptide(L)'
;MTLENLVGSTLHREQATDEEIDRLREKAAIRLDDAQNEQISRESRFDLAYEALLQFGLAALRANHYRPSSSGGHHMTVLQTLPKTIGFPKEKVRLIDQFRRQRALGLYDGSFDPTAAELNELIDTAKELQKYLNNWLESQPRT
;
A
#
# COMPACT_ATOMS: atom_id res chain seq x y z
N MET A 1 16.77 -8.90 -6.06
CA MET A 1 16.83 -7.43 -5.90
C MET A 1 16.63 -7.10 -4.43
N THR A 2 17.52 -6.29 -3.86
CA THR A 2 17.46 -5.74 -2.49
C THR A 2 16.88 -4.32 -2.52
N LEU A 3 16.44 -3.77 -1.38
CA LEU A 3 16.01 -2.35 -1.29
C LEU A 3 17.15 -1.41 -1.69
N GLU A 4 18.38 -1.78 -1.33
CA GLU A 4 19.59 -1.05 -1.68
C GLU A 4 19.80 -0.85 -3.18
N ASN A 5 19.42 -1.84 -4.00
CA ASN A 5 19.51 -1.70 -5.46
C ASN A 5 18.55 -0.64 -6.03
N LEU A 6 17.57 -0.18 -5.25
CA LEU A 6 16.61 0.84 -5.65
C LEU A 6 17.02 2.24 -5.17
N VAL A 7 18.01 2.36 -4.29
CA VAL A 7 18.49 3.65 -3.78
C VAL A 7 19.14 4.45 -4.90
N GLY A 8 18.77 5.73 -5.04
CA GLY A 8 19.26 6.62 -6.09
C GLY A 8 18.52 6.49 -7.43
N SER A 9 17.58 5.55 -7.55
CA SER A 9 16.67 5.46 -8.70
C SER A 9 15.22 5.72 -8.30
N THR A 10 14.68 4.90 -7.41
CA THR A 10 13.27 4.95 -6.99
C THR A 10 13.08 5.04 -5.48
N LEU A 11 14.15 4.87 -4.71
CA LEU A 11 14.20 5.07 -3.26
C LEU A 11 15.31 6.06 -2.86
N HIS A 12 15.10 6.71 -1.72
CA HIS A 12 16.09 7.47 -0.98
C HIS A 12 16.22 6.89 0.43
N ARG A 13 17.43 6.96 1.01
CA ARG A 13 17.61 6.72 2.45
C ARG A 13 17.24 7.99 3.19
N GLU A 14 16.30 7.87 4.12
CA GLU A 14 15.81 8.98 4.92
C GLU A 14 15.27 8.40 6.23
N GLN A 15 15.87 8.80 7.36
CA GLN A 15 15.35 8.41 8.67
C GLN A 15 13.89 8.83 8.83
N ALA A 16 13.13 8.00 9.52
CA ALA A 16 11.73 8.25 9.84
C ALA A 16 11.59 8.23 11.36
N THR A 17 10.64 8.99 11.88
CA THR A 17 10.28 8.93 13.30
C THR A 17 9.10 7.99 13.50
N ASP A 18 8.94 7.47 14.72
CA ASP A 18 7.80 6.65 15.11
C ASP A 18 6.46 7.37 14.84
N GLU A 19 6.41 8.69 15.09
CA GLU A 19 5.20 9.48 14.82
C GLU A 19 4.90 9.63 13.33
N GLU A 20 5.92 9.67 12.45
CA GLU A 20 5.68 9.65 11.00
C GLU A 20 5.05 8.33 10.57
N ILE A 21 5.56 7.22 11.08
CA ILE A 21 5.07 5.88 10.77
C ILE A 21 3.64 5.71 11.29
N ASP A 22 3.37 6.13 12.53
CA ASP A 22 2.05 6.02 13.15
C ASP A 22 1.01 6.89 12.44
N ARG A 23 1.34 8.12 12.05
CA ARG A 23 0.45 8.96 11.23
C ARG A 23 0.06 8.31 9.90
N LEU A 24 1.00 7.65 9.22
CA LEU A 24 0.72 6.95 7.96
C LEU A 24 -0.19 5.73 8.19
N ARG A 25 0.04 4.97 9.26
CA ARG A 25 -0.78 3.81 9.64
C ARG A 25 -2.20 4.21 9.98
N GLU A 26 -2.38 5.26 10.78
CA GLU A 26 -3.69 5.76 11.17
C GLU A 26 -4.49 6.24 9.95
N LYS A 27 -3.85 7.00 9.05
CA LYS A 27 -4.51 7.47 7.83
C LYS A 27 -4.90 6.32 6.91
N ALA A 28 -4.05 5.30 6.77
CA ALA A 28 -4.36 4.09 6.02
C ALA A 28 -5.51 3.29 6.65
N ALA A 29 -5.57 3.21 7.98
CA ALA A 29 -6.64 2.54 8.70
C ALA A 29 -8.00 3.24 8.50
N ILE A 30 -8.03 4.57 8.54
CA ILE A 30 -9.24 5.36 8.24
C ILE A 30 -9.74 5.05 6.83
N ARG A 31 -8.84 5.04 5.83
CA ARG A 31 -9.20 4.71 4.44
C ARG A 31 -9.73 3.30 4.28
N LEU A 32 -9.16 2.34 5.00
CA LEU A 32 -9.64 0.97 5.01
C LEU A 32 -11.03 0.84 5.66
N ASP A 33 -11.31 1.62 6.69
CA ASP A 33 -12.63 1.69 7.30
C ASP A 33 -13.66 2.30 6.33
N ASP A 34 -13.33 3.46 5.74
CA ASP A 34 -14.17 4.14 4.75
C ASP A 34 -14.49 3.24 3.54
N ALA A 35 -13.54 2.41 3.08
CA ALA A 35 -13.73 1.48 1.97
C ALA A 35 -14.83 0.43 2.23
N GLN A 36 -15.17 0.18 3.49
CA GLN A 36 -16.22 -0.75 3.88
C GLN A 36 -17.60 -0.11 3.90
N ASN A 37 -17.70 1.22 3.73
CA ASN A 37 -18.98 1.93 3.72
C ASN A 37 -19.80 1.58 2.47
N GLU A 38 -20.89 0.83 2.64
CA GLU A 38 -21.76 0.41 1.54
C GLU A 38 -22.68 1.51 1.01
N GLN A 39 -22.68 2.70 1.62
CA GLN A 39 -23.46 3.85 1.16
C GLN A 39 -22.82 4.59 -0.02
N ILE A 40 -21.57 4.27 -0.36
CA ILE A 40 -20.84 4.84 -1.50
C ILE A 40 -20.61 3.79 -2.59
N SER A 41 -20.24 4.24 -3.79
CA SER A 41 -20.08 3.36 -4.95
C SER A 41 -18.95 2.34 -4.76
N ARG A 42 -19.06 1.19 -5.44
CA ARG A 42 -18.00 0.14 -5.45
C ARG A 42 -16.66 0.71 -5.92
N GLU A 43 -16.67 1.58 -6.91
CA GLU A 43 -15.49 2.27 -7.42
C GLU A 43 -14.83 3.14 -6.34
N SER A 44 -15.60 4.00 -5.65
CA SER A 44 -15.05 4.83 -4.57
C SER A 44 -14.50 3.99 -3.42
N ARG A 45 -15.17 2.89 -3.07
CA ARG A 45 -14.69 1.93 -2.07
C ARG A 45 -13.38 1.26 -2.49
N PHE A 46 -13.26 0.89 -3.77
CA PHE A 46 -12.04 0.31 -4.32
C PHE A 46 -10.88 1.30 -4.25
N ASP A 47 -11.12 2.57 -4.60
CA ASP A 47 -10.13 3.63 -4.51
C ASP A 47 -9.63 3.83 -3.08
N LEU A 48 -10.55 3.87 -2.10
CA LEU A 48 -10.22 3.95 -0.69
C LEU A 48 -9.39 2.75 -0.21
N ALA A 49 -9.75 1.53 -0.61
CA ALA A 49 -8.99 0.32 -0.27
C ALA A 49 -7.59 0.32 -0.92
N TYR A 50 -7.47 0.76 -2.17
CA TYR A 50 -6.20 0.90 -2.86
C TYR A 50 -5.31 1.97 -2.20
N GLU A 51 -5.87 3.13 -1.84
CA GLU A 51 -5.15 4.17 -1.11
C GLU A 51 -4.64 3.66 0.25
N ALA A 52 -5.45 2.86 0.97
CA ALA A 52 -5.02 2.24 2.22
C ALA A 52 -3.81 1.32 2.01
N LEU A 53 -3.84 0.45 0.99
CA LEU A 53 -2.70 -0.42 0.63
C LEU A 53 -1.42 0.38 0.36
N LEU A 54 -1.54 1.45 -0.42
CA LEU A 54 -0.41 2.31 -0.73
C LEU A 54 0.15 2.98 0.53
N GLN A 55 -0.71 3.49 1.42
CA GLN A 55 -0.28 4.16 2.64
C GLN A 55 0.32 3.18 3.67
N PHE A 56 -0.20 1.96 3.78
CA PHE A 56 0.47 0.89 4.56
C PHE A 56 1.83 0.54 3.97
N GLY A 57 1.96 0.47 2.65
CA GLY A 57 3.25 0.27 1.99
C GLY A 57 4.23 1.41 2.22
N LEU A 58 3.75 2.66 2.25
CA LEU A 58 4.56 3.82 2.62
C LEU A 58 5.05 3.70 4.05
N ALA A 59 4.17 3.39 5.01
CA ALA A 59 4.55 3.16 6.40
C ALA A 59 5.61 2.06 6.52
N ALA A 60 5.49 0.97 5.77
CA ALA A 60 6.49 -0.10 5.73
C ALA A 60 7.87 0.39 5.23
N LEU A 61 7.92 1.22 4.19
CA LEU A 61 9.17 1.82 3.71
C LEU A 61 9.76 2.80 4.73
N ARG A 62 8.92 3.67 5.31
CA ARG A 62 9.36 4.64 6.33
C ARG A 62 9.94 3.94 7.55
N ALA A 63 9.30 2.86 8.00
CA ALA A 63 9.80 2.05 9.11
C ALA A 63 11.11 1.31 8.81
N ASN A 64 11.48 1.20 7.53
CA ASN A 64 12.79 0.72 7.08
C ASN A 64 13.75 1.86 6.69
N HIS A 65 13.43 3.12 7.05
CA HIS A 65 14.20 4.33 6.74
C HIS A 65 14.44 4.58 5.25
N TYR A 66 13.49 4.18 4.41
CA TYR A 66 13.46 4.52 3.00
C TYR A 66 12.28 5.45 2.69
N ARG A 67 12.45 6.31 1.69
CA ARG A 67 11.38 7.12 1.11
C ARG A 67 11.34 6.89 -0.40
N PRO A 68 10.18 6.65 -1.01
CA PRO A 68 10.09 6.58 -2.46
C PRO A 68 10.39 7.95 -3.09
N SER A 69 11.02 7.95 -4.25
CA SER A 69 11.18 9.16 -5.05
C SER A 69 9.83 9.67 -5.54
N SER A 70 9.66 10.99 -5.69
CA SER A 70 8.43 11.58 -6.26
C SER A 70 8.30 11.42 -7.78
N SER A 71 9.11 10.55 -8.39
CA SER A 71 9.10 10.29 -9.82
C SER A 71 7.97 9.33 -10.25
N GLY A 72 7.74 9.22 -11.55
CA GLY A 72 6.77 8.29 -12.10
C GLY A 72 7.02 6.86 -11.63
N GLY A 73 5.96 6.15 -11.23
CA GLY A 73 6.04 4.75 -10.79
C GLY A 73 6.24 4.55 -9.28
N HIS A 74 6.26 5.61 -8.46
CA HIS A 74 6.41 5.49 -7.00
C HIS A 74 5.39 4.55 -6.34
N HIS A 75 4.11 4.52 -6.79
CA HIS A 75 3.14 3.52 -6.30
C HIS A 75 3.62 2.08 -6.52
N MET A 76 4.15 1.80 -7.70
CA MET A 76 4.67 0.47 -8.04
C MET A 76 5.86 0.13 -7.16
N THR A 77 6.80 1.05 -6.95
CA THR A 77 7.95 0.86 -6.06
C THR A 77 7.51 0.57 -4.62
N VAL A 78 6.55 1.35 -4.09
CA VAL A 78 6.01 1.16 -2.74
C VAL A 78 5.44 -0.25 -2.58
N LEU A 79 4.60 -0.70 -3.51
CA LEU A 79 3.95 -2.00 -3.41
C LEU A 79 4.94 -3.17 -3.64
N GLN A 80 5.86 -3.02 -4.59
CA GLN A 80 6.84 -4.07 -4.91
C GLN A 80 7.89 -4.29 -3.83
N THR A 81 8.09 -3.32 -2.93
CA THR A 81 9.06 -3.42 -1.83
C THR A 81 8.50 -4.12 -0.59
N LEU A 82 7.17 -4.30 -0.48
CA LEU A 82 6.50 -4.98 0.64
C LEU A 82 7.09 -6.36 1.03
N PRO A 83 7.49 -7.25 0.09
CA PRO A 83 8.10 -8.53 0.45
C PRO A 83 9.50 -8.39 1.08
N LYS A 84 10.13 -7.22 0.93
CA LYS A 84 11.48 -6.93 1.43
C LYS A 84 11.48 -6.03 2.66
N THR A 85 10.44 -5.24 2.88
CA THR A 85 10.27 -4.42 4.09
C THR A 85 9.69 -5.26 5.22
N ILE A 86 8.48 -5.79 5.03
CA ILE A 86 7.70 -6.45 6.10
C ILE A 86 7.38 -7.92 5.80
N GLY A 87 7.97 -8.49 4.73
CA GLY A 87 7.78 -9.89 4.37
C GLY A 87 6.40 -10.22 3.81
N PHE A 88 5.68 -9.24 3.25
CA PHE A 88 4.36 -9.48 2.67
C PHE A 88 4.43 -10.45 1.48
N PRO A 89 3.46 -11.37 1.29
CA PRO A 89 3.55 -12.38 0.24
C PRO A 89 3.62 -11.78 -1.18
N LYS A 90 4.56 -12.26 -1.99
CA LYS A 90 4.74 -11.80 -3.39
C LYS A 90 3.48 -12.01 -4.23
N GLU A 91 2.72 -13.06 -3.98
CA GLU A 91 1.48 -13.36 -4.69
C GLU A 91 0.42 -12.28 -4.45
N LYS A 92 0.30 -11.80 -3.22
CA LYS A 92 -0.58 -10.67 -2.88
C LYS A 92 -0.10 -9.37 -3.52
N VAL A 93 1.21 -9.14 -3.60
CA VAL A 93 1.75 -7.97 -4.32
C VAL A 93 1.42 -8.01 -5.82
N ARG A 94 1.47 -9.20 -6.45
CA ARG A 94 1.08 -9.39 -7.86
C ARG A 94 -0.40 -9.07 -8.07
N LEU A 95 -1.26 -9.54 -7.18
CA LEU A 95 -2.70 -9.21 -7.17
C LEU A 95 -2.94 -7.70 -7.09
N ILE A 96 -2.30 -7.02 -6.13
CA ILE A 96 -2.44 -5.56 -5.98
C ILE A 96 -1.97 -4.83 -7.25
N ASP A 97 -0.89 -5.28 -7.89
CA ASP A 97 -0.41 -4.67 -9.12
C ASP A 97 -1.35 -4.90 -10.32
N GLN A 98 -2.01 -6.06 -10.40
CA GLN A 98 -3.07 -6.31 -11.39
C GLN A 98 -4.20 -5.29 -11.22
N PHE A 99 -4.71 -5.14 -10.00
CA PHE A 99 -5.75 -4.17 -9.66
C PHE A 99 -5.34 -2.72 -9.93
N ARG A 100 -4.09 -2.37 -9.63
CA ARG A 100 -3.53 -1.05 -9.96
C ARG A 100 -3.59 -0.77 -11.46
N ARG A 101 -3.22 -1.75 -12.30
CA ARG A 101 -3.23 -1.59 -13.76
C ARG A 101 -4.64 -1.50 -14.31
N GLN A 102 -5.56 -2.36 -13.84
CA GLN A 102 -6.97 -2.34 -14.23
C GLN A 102 -7.63 -1.01 -13.91
N ARG A 103 -7.45 -0.51 -12.67
CA ARG A 103 -7.89 0.82 -12.25
C ARG A 103 -7.27 1.92 -13.10
N ALA A 104 -5.95 1.90 -13.29
CA ALA A 104 -5.26 2.92 -14.06
C ALA A 104 -5.77 3.00 -15.50
N LEU A 105 -6.00 1.86 -16.17
CA LEU A 105 -6.58 1.82 -17.51
C LEU A 105 -8.00 2.38 -17.52
N GLY A 106 -8.85 1.86 -16.62
CA GLY A 106 -10.26 2.21 -16.57
C GLY A 106 -10.56 3.67 -16.21
N LEU A 107 -9.63 4.36 -15.53
CA LEU A 107 -9.75 5.79 -15.25
C LEU A 107 -9.56 6.68 -16.49
N TYR A 108 -8.82 6.22 -17.50
CA TYR A 108 -8.59 7.01 -18.73
C TYR A 108 -9.72 6.84 -19.75
N ASP A 109 -10.37 5.69 -19.80
CA ASP A 109 -11.45 5.38 -20.73
C ASP A 109 -12.84 5.34 -20.09
N GLY A 110 -12.93 5.52 -18.76
CA GLY A 110 -14.17 5.50 -17.99
C GLY A 110 -14.78 4.11 -17.81
N SER A 111 -14.02 3.04 -18.10
CA SER A 111 -14.51 1.65 -18.02
C SER A 111 -14.31 0.97 -16.67
N PHE A 112 -13.77 1.68 -15.67
CA PHE A 112 -13.48 1.07 -14.37
C PHE A 112 -14.76 0.74 -13.59
N ASP A 113 -15.14 -0.53 -13.58
CA ASP A 113 -16.26 -1.06 -12.76
C ASP A 113 -15.81 -2.36 -12.05
N PRO A 114 -15.24 -2.27 -10.83
CA PRO A 114 -14.76 -3.45 -10.11
C PRO A 114 -15.93 -4.28 -9.59
N THR A 115 -15.92 -5.58 -9.87
CA THR A 115 -16.90 -6.53 -9.35
C THR A 115 -16.90 -6.56 -7.81
N ALA A 116 -18.00 -7.02 -7.20
CA ALA A 116 -18.05 -7.19 -5.74
C ALA A 116 -16.97 -8.15 -5.22
N ALA A 117 -16.61 -9.17 -6.01
CA ALA A 117 -15.53 -10.10 -5.66
C ALA A 117 -14.16 -9.41 -5.63
N GLU A 118 -13.83 -8.62 -6.66
CA GLU A 118 -12.56 -7.87 -6.72
C GLU A 118 -12.46 -6.83 -5.60
N LEU A 119 -13.55 -6.12 -5.30
CA LEU A 119 -13.60 -5.18 -4.18
C LEU A 119 -13.34 -5.87 -2.84
N ASN A 120 -14.03 -6.98 -2.59
CA ASN A 120 -13.86 -7.74 -1.35
C ASN A 120 -12.43 -8.30 -1.23
N GLU A 121 -11.88 -8.83 -2.32
CA GLU A 121 -10.51 -9.34 -2.35
C GLU A 121 -9.47 -8.24 -2.07
N LEU A 122 -9.68 -7.03 -2.60
CA LEU A 122 -8.83 -5.88 -2.34
C LEU A 122 -8.91 -5.43 -0.87
N ILE A 123 -10.12 -5.33 -0.31
CA ILE A 123 -10.34 -4.97 1.11
C ILE A 123 -9.70 -6.01 2.03
N ASP A 124 -9.87 -7.30 1.75
CA ASP A 124 -9.29 -8.38 2.55
C ASP A 124 -7.76 -8.35 2.46
N THR A 125 -7.21 -8.10 1.27
CA THR A 125 -5.77 -7.92 1.08
C THR A 125 -5.24 -6.70 1.86
N ALA A 126 -6.01 -5.61 1.95
CA ALA A 126 -5.65 -4.44 2.75
C ALA A 126 -5.66 -4.74 4.26
N LYS A 127 -6.66 -5.49 4.75
CA LYS A 127 -6.71 -5.98 6.13
C LYS A 127 -5.54 -6.90 6.46
N GLU A 128 -5.19 -7.80 5.54
CA GLU A 128 -4.00 -8.65 5.69
C GLU A 128 -2.73 -7.81 5.77
N LEU A 129 -2.54 -6.84 4.87
CA LEU A 129 -1.36 -5.98 4.87
C LEU A 129 -1.23 -5.17 6.17
N GLN A 130 -2.36 -4.64 6.68
CA GLN A 130 -2.39 -3.96 7.98
C GLN A 130 -1.88 -4.87 9.11
N LYS A 131 -2.33 -6.12 9.16
CA LYS A 131 -1.87 -7.11 10.16
C LYS A 131 -0.37 -7.39 10.02
N TYR A 132 0.12 -7.59 8.80
CA TYR A 132 1.56 -7.80 8.55
C TYR A 132 2.40 -6.61 9.03
N LEU A 133 1.98 -5.39 8.71
CA LEU A 133 2.68 -4.19 9.14
C LEU A 133 2.70 -4.06 10.66
N ASN A 134 1.55 -4.26 11.31
CA ASN A 134 1.44 -4.16 12.77
C ASN A 134 2.33 -5.20 13.48
N ASN A 135 2.25 -6.46 13.07
CA ASN A 135 3.08 -7.52 13.62
C ASN A 135 4.58 -7.25 13.42
N TRP A 136 4.95 -6.74 12.24
CA TRP A 136 6.33 -6.37 11.96
C TRP A 136 6.81 -5.25 12.89
N LEU A 137 6.03 -4.18 13.04
CA LEU A 137 6.38 -3.06 13.91
C LEU A 137 6.49 -3.46 15.38
N GLU A 138 5.61 -4.35 15.86
CA GLU A 138 5.67 -4.88 17.24
C GLU A 138 6.96 -5.69 17.50
N SER A 139 7.55 -6.27 16.45
CA SER A 139 8.82 -7.00 16.54
C SER A 139 10.06 -6.12 16.38
N GLN A 140 9.90 -4.82 16.06
CA GLN A 140 11.02 -3.89 15.94
C GLN A 140 11.18 -3.08 17.23
N PRO A 141 12.41 -2.71 17.60
CA PRO A 141 12.62 -1.70 18.63
C PRO A 141 12.04 -0.35 18.16
N ARG A 142 11.21 0.28 19.00
CA ARG A 142 10.76 1.67 18.84
C ARG A 142 11.96 2.60 18.93
N THR A 143 11.98 3.66 18.10
CA THR A 143 13.08 4.63 18.04
C THR A 143 12.95 5.75 19.08
#